data_AF-A0A7X0SFK7-F1
#
_entry.id   AF-A0A7X0SFK7-F1
#
_cell.length_a   1.000
_cell.length_b   1.000
_cell.length_c   1.000
_cell.angle_alpha   90.00
_cell.angle_beta   90.00
_cell.angle_gamma   90.00
#
_symmetry.space_group_name_H-M   'P 1'
#
loop_
_entity.id
_entity.type
_entity.pdbx_description
1 polymer ?
#
loop_
_entity_poly.entity_id
_entity_poly.type
_entity_poly.pdbx_seq_one_letter_code
_entity_poly.pdbx_strand_id
1 'polypeptide(L)'
;MKFKKISKLLAVTLIFSSVSSFKAYAFQPASHCTLIENVKENLPQESIIKKSLETYPGIANWGSNALDLGYLQPGQALDRAPWADRYHYYKVGTFASEQLKMALASKDMKKIAFAAGWLSHITGDLACHGIFVNPECGVYLDNENTRPLHRELENNAEAIVWADIAKKPIEDYSKGIAPIFSNIEDIPFDLVNDVSQKVYGVSANLSEEKLQCKTLMIGLQTGIGYNYGDLQKSKELLSQNGRLERLKNAFIDAQNKCTSLLIEAEKGDYSKFSDRWNLDVGKSASPISSLTAVVETGNEFGNGTDDDIFLNIQLKNGTIKEWKLDKKNYNDFEQGDNDEYYLYINEIEFAPSDVDKVIVKKKGVSSSIAADWYLKAITVNVNGTDALKQNVDNWIKGTNAVKEFKVDWSSITNTSDAQ
;
A
#
# COMPACT_ATOMS: atom_id res chain seq x y z
N MET A 1 17.97 0.00 -52.47
CA MET A 1 16.50 0.12 -52.31
C MET A 1 16.24 1.03 -51.12
N LYS A 2 15.62 2.21 -51.33
CA LYS A 2 15.46 3.26 -50.31
C LYS A 2 14.31 2.90 -49.35
N PHE A 3 14.57 2.82 -48.05
CA PHE A 3 13.51 2.77 -47.04
C PHE A 3 12.82 4.14 -46.96
N LYS A 4 11.52 4.19 -47.30
CA LYS A 4 10.67 5.38 -47.13
C LYS A 4 10.42 5.61 -45.64
N LYS A 5 10.66 6.85 -45.20
CA LYS A 5 10.21 7.37 -43.90
C LYS A 5 8.69 7.19 -43.78
N ILE A 6 8.27 6.34 -42.86
CA ILE A 6 6.87 6.30 -42.41
C ILE A 6 6.64 7.59 -41.61
N SER A 7 5.61 8.34 -42.01
CA SER A 7 5.26 9.64 -41.44
C SER A 7 4.82 9.50 -39.98
N LYS A 8 5.32 10.39 -39.13
CA LYS A 8 4.96 10.53 -37.70
C LYS A 8 3.48 10.88 -37.43
N LEU A 9 2.61 10.81 -38.45
CA LEU A 9 1.21 11.23 -38.37
C LEU A 9 0.21 10.07 -38.27
N LEU A 10 0.65 8.81 -38.45
CA LEU A 10 -0.22 7.63 -38.31
C LEU A 10 -0.12 6.92 -36.94
N ALA A 11 0.80 7.33 -36.07
CA ALA A 11 0.96 6.75 -34.73
C ALA A 11 0.00 7.37 -33.67
N VAL A 12 -0.84 8.34 -34.05
CA VAL A 12 -1.69 9.10 -33.12
C VAL A 12 -3.18 8.72 -33.21
N THR A 13 -3.57 7.85 -34.14
CA THR A 13 -5.01 7.62 -34.44
C THR A 13 -5.52 6.21 -34.18
N LEU A 14 -4.82 5.39 -33.38
CA LEU A 14 -5.22 4.01 -33.08
C LEU A 14 -5.03 3.61 -31.60
N ILE A 15 -5.25 4.56 -30.68
CA ILE A 15 -5.39 4.27 -29.23
C ILE A 15 -6.61 5.02 -28.68
N PHE A 16 -7.79 4.83 -29.27
CA PHE A 16 -9.06 5.27 -28.66
C PHE A 16 -10.21 4.38 -29.15
N SER A 17 -10.12 3.08 -28.88
CA SER A 17 -11.29 2.19 -28.99
C SER A 17 -11.16 1.01 -28.03
N SER A 18 -11.10 1.35 -26.74
CA SER A 18 -11.55 0.55 -25.58
C SER A 18 -11.14 1.33 -24.33
N VAL A 19 -11.80 2.47 -24.10
CA VAL A 19 -11.72 3.14 -22.79
C VAL A 19 -12.59 2.34 -21.83
N SER A 20 -12.09 1.19 -21.38
CA SER A 20 -12.41 0.77 -20.02
C SER A 20 -11.72 1.79 -19.12
N SER A 21 -12.52 2.64 -18.48
CA SER A 21 -12.04 3.64 -17.54
C SER A 21 -11.53 2.91 -16.30
N PHE A 22 -10.23 2.60 -16.30
CA PHE A 22 -9.55 2.07 -15.13
C PHE A 22 -9.21 3.22 -14.20
N LYS A 23 -9.51 2.99 -12.93
CA LYS A 23 -9.46 3.94 -11.83
C LYS A 23 -8.72 3.21 -10.71
N ALA A 24 -7.72 3.84 -10.11
CA ALA A 24 -7.04 3.35 -8.91
C ALA A 24 -7.92 3.58 -7.68
N TYR A 25 -7.88 2.67 -6.68
CA TYR A 25 -8.72 2.80 -5.48
C TYR A 25 -8.06 2.18 -4.24
N ALA A 26 -7.68 3.04 -3.31
CA ALA A 26 -8.07 3.04 -1.90
C ALA A 26 -8.70 4.43 -1.60
N PHE A 27 -9.05 4.76 -0.34
CA PHE A 27 -9.83 5.96 0.04
C PHE A 27 -9.45 7.20 -0.79
N GLN A 28 -10.40 7.69 -1.59
CA GLN A 28 -10.14 8.75 -2.55
C GLN A 28 -9.64 10.07 -1.87
N PRO A 29 -9.08 11.02 -2.64
CA PRO A 29 -8.31 12.12 -2.06
C PRO A 29 -9.08 13.07 -1.15
N ALA A 30 -10.40 13.24 -1.32
CA ALA A 30 -11.15 14.19 -0.51
C ALA A 30 -11.20 13.76 0.96
N SER A 31 -11.35 12.47 1.20
CA SER A 31 -11.54 11.89 2.52
C SER A 31 -10.25 11.89 3.32
N HIS A 32 -9.12 11.53 2.70
CA HIS A 32 -7.81 11.64 3.35
C HIS A 32 -7.42 13.09 3.63
N CYS A 33 -7.64 14.02 2.69
CA CYS A 33 -7.39 15.45 2.95
C CYS A 33 -8.28 15.97 4.09
N THR A 34 -9.54 15.55 4.11
CA THR A 34 -10.49 15.89 5.19
C THR A 34 -10.02 15.35 6.54
N LEU A 35 -9.49 14.13 6.59
CA LEU A 35 -9.00 13.52 7.81
C LEU A 35 -7.84 14.34 8.42
N ILE A 36 -6.81 14.69 7.64
CA ILE A 36 -5.68 15.47 8.18
C ILE A 36 -6.11 16.88 8.61
N GLU A 37 -7.04 17.51 7.92
CA GLU A 37 -7.62 18.78 8.33
C GLU A 37 -8.31 18.69 9.70
N ASN A 38 -9.06 17.62 9.95
CA ASN A 38 -9.75 17.38 11.22
C ASN A 38 -8.78 16.98 12.34
N VAL A 39 -7.72 16.23 12.02
CA VAL A 39 -6.64 15.90 12.97
C VAL A 39 -5.91 17.15 13.43
N LYS A 40 -5.59 18.07 12.51
CA LYS A 40 -4.93 19.35 12.82
C LYS A 40 -5.67 20.15 13.89
N GLU A 41 -7.00 20.20 13.86
CA GLU A 41 -7.80 20.93 14.85
C GLU A 41 -7.68 20.36 16.27
N ASN A 42 -7.43 19.06 16.40
CA ASN A 42 -7.28 18.36 17.69
C ASN A 42 -5.86 18.39 18.25
N LEU A 43 -4.88 18.89 17.49
CA LEU A 43 -3.51 19.01 17.98
C LEU A 43 -3.38 20.18 18.98
N PRO A 44 -2.46 20.08 19.97
CA PRO A 44 -2.17 21.16 20.92
C PRO A 44 -1.75 22.45 20.21
N GLN A 45 -2.03 23.61 20.81
CA GLN A 45 -1.80 24.90 20.16
C GLN A 45 -0.30 25.20 19.95
N GLU A 46 0.54 24.70 20.86
CA GLU A 46 1.99 24.80 20.83
C GLU A 46 2.66 23.78 19.90
N SER A 47 1.89 22.88 19.28
CA SER A 47 2.43 21.81 18.44
C SER A 47 3.10 22.35 17.18
N ILE A 48 4.35 21.94 16.92
CA ILE A 48 5.03 22.27 15.67
C ILE A 48 4.39 21.55 14.48
N ILE A 49 3.84 20.35 14.69
CA ILE A 49 3.07 19.64 13.66
C ILE A 49 1.81 20.45 13.31
N LYS A 50 1.03 20.91 14.30
CA LYS A 50 -0.14 21.76 14.06
C LYS A 50 0.22 22.99 13.26
N LYS A 51 1.25 23.73 13.70
CA LYS A 51 1.73 24.93 13.00
C LYS A 51 2.15 24.63 11.56
N SER A 52 2.77 23.47 11.32
CA SER A 52 3.18 23.03 9.99
C SER A 52 1.98 22.73 9.08
N LEU A 53 0.96 22.04 9.61
CA LEU A 53 -0.29 21.76 8.92
C LEU A 53 -1.10 23.03 8.61
N GLU A 54 -1.11 24.01 9.51
CA GLU A 54 -1.72 25.33 9.28
C GLU A 54 -0.99 26.14 8.21
N THR A 55 0.34 26.03 8.16
CA THR A 55 1.17 26.80 7.23
C THR A 55 1.22 26.17 5.83
N TYR A 56 1.22 24.84 5.75
CA TYR A 56 1.35 24.09 4.49
C TYR A 56 0.25 23.02 4.32
N PRO A 57 -1.04 23.39 4.36
CA PRO A 57 -2.15 22.44 4.23
C PRO A 57 -2.12 21.68 2.89
N GLY A 58 -1.73 22.34 1.80
CA GLY A 58 -1.61 21.68 0.50
C GLY A 58 -0.49 20.66 0.40
N ILE A 59 0.56 20.79 1.22
CA ILE A 59 1.64 19.79 1.33
C ILE A 59 1.17 18.61 2.19
N ALA A 60 0.41 18.88 3.25
CA ALA A 60 -0.22 17.83 4.04
C ALA A 60 -1.17 16.98 3.19
N ASN A 61 -1.97 17.62 2.34
CA ASN A 61 -2.87 16.95 1.39
C ASN A 61 -2.10 16.03 0.41
N TRP A 62 -0.91 16.45 -0.04
CA TRP A 62 -0.02 15.56 -0.80
C TRP A 62 0.45 14.36 0.02
N GLY A 63 0.87 14.58 1.27
CA GLY A 63 1.25 13.49 2.17
C GLY A 63 0.11 12.49 2.40
N SER A 64 -1.11 12.99 2.61
CA SER A 64 -2.33 12.20 2.82
C SER A 64 -2.74 11.34 1.63
N ASN A 65 -2.13 11.54 0.47
CA ASN A 65 -2.42 10.77 -0.74
C ASN A 65 -1.19 10.06 -1.30
N ALA A 66 -0.02 10.22 -0.68
CA ALA A 66 1.26 9.83 -1.25
C ALA A 66 1.40 8.32 -1.47
N LEU A 67 0.81 7.51 -0.58
CA LEU A 67 0.88 6.05 -0.65
C LEU A 67 0.13 5.51 -1.88
N ASP A 68 -0.97 6.17 -2.26
CA ASP A 68 -1.81 5.78 -3.41
C ASP A 68 -1.31 6.26 -4.76
N LEU A 69 -0.38 7.22 -4.79
CA LEU A 69 0.13 7.78 -6.04
C LEU A 69 0.69 6.70 -6.97
N GLY A 70 1.28 5.65 -6.41
CA GLY A 70 1.78 4.50 -7.17
C GLY A 70 0.70 3.78 -7.98
N TYR A 71 -0.54 3.74 -7.49
CA TYR A 71 -1.64 3.13 -8.21
C TYR A 71 -2.13 3.97 -9.39
N LEU A 72 -1.82 5.27 -9.45
CA LEU A 72 -2.28 6.21 -10.49
C LEU A 72 -1.42 6.21 -11.77
N GLN A 73 -0.49 5.27 -11.94
CA GLN A 73 0.38 5.25 -13.12
C GLN A 73 -0.39 4.96 -14.42
N PRO A 74 -0.04 5.62 -15.56
CA PRO A 74 -0.59 5.28 -16.88
C PRO A 74 -0.35 3.82 -17.31
N GLY A 75 0.52 3.09 -16.59
CA GLY A 75 0.88 1.69 -16.75
C GLY A 75 -0.01 0.68 -16.01
N GLN A 76 -1.19 1.07 -15.51
CA GLN A 76 -2.20 0.14 -14.96
C GLN A 76 -2.61 -1.01 -15.91
N ALA A 77 -2.21 -0.98 -17.20
CA ALA A 77 -2.30 -2.14 -18.07
C ALA A 77 -1.60 -3.40 -17.51
N LEU A 78 -0.70 -3.25 -16.53
CA LEU A 78 0.03 -4.34 -15.88
C LEU A 78 -0.40 -4.60 -14.42
N ASP A 79 -1.41 -3.92 -13.85
CA ASP A 79 -1.85 -4.12 -12.45
C ASP A 79 -0.69 -4.10 -11.40
N ARG A 80 0.42 -3.38 -11.67
CA ARG A 80 1.63 -3.37 -10.83
C ARG A 80 1.92 -1.98 -10.27
N ALA A 81 2.05 -1.85 -8.95
CA ALA A 81 2.37 -0.59 -8.28
C ALA A 81 3.32 -0.82 -7.08
N PRO A 82 4.58 -1.21 -7.33
CA PRO A 82 5.46 -1.77 -6.30
C PRO A 82 5.69 -0.83 -5.12
N TRP A 83 5.73 0.48 -5.38
CA TRP A 83 5.87 1.49 -4.32
C TRP A 83 4.61 1.62 -3.48
N ALA A 84 3.44 1.70 -4.11
CA ALA A 84 2.19 1.77 -3.37
C ALA A 84 2.01 0.51 -2.53
N ASP A 85 2.16 -0.68 -3.12
CA ASP A 85 2.05 -1.95 -2.38
C ASP A 85 3.01 -1.99 -1.19
N ARG A 86 4.27 -1.58 -1.39
CA ARG A 86 5.26 -1.55 -0.32
C ARG A 86 4.84 -0.65 0.83
N TYR A 87 4.34 0.55 0.53
CA TYR A 87 3.87 1.50 1.54
C TYR A 87 2.60 1.04 2.27
N HIS A 88 1.80 0.15 1.68
CA HIS A 88 0.59 -0.42 2.28
C HIS A 88 0.83 -1.69 3.10
N TYR A 89 1.88 -2.47 2.77
CA TYR A 89 2.01 -3.83 3.29
C TYR A 89 3.32 -4.13 4.02
N TYR A 90 4.42 -3.44 3.70
CA TYR A 90 5.76 -3.83 4.16
C TYR A 90 6.43 -2.76 5.01
N LYS A 91 6.65 -3.08 6.29
CA LYS A 91 7.29 -2.20 7.30
C LYS A 91 6.63 -0.82 7.41
N VAL A 92 5.29 -0.79 7.31
CA VAL A 92 4.48 0.43 7.29
C VAL A 92 4.71 1.31 8.52
N GLY A 93 4.74 0.71 9.71
CA GLY A 93 4.96 1.43 10.97
C GLY A 93 6.38 1.97 11.10
N THR A 94 7.38 1.15 10.77
CA THR A 94 8.78 1.56 10.74
C THR A 94 8.96 2.73 9.78
N PHE A 95 8.45 2.65 8.56
CA PHE A 95 8.52 3.72 7.57
C PHE A 95 7.91 5.03 8.07
N ALA A 96 6.67 4.99 8.58
CA ALA A 96 5.98 6.16 9.10
C ALA A 96 6.72 6.79 10.29
N SER A 97 7.25 5.96 11.20
CA SER A 97 8.00 6.44 12.36
C SER A 97 9.31 7.12 11.95
N GLU A 98 10.05 6.53 11.02
CA GLU A 98 11.31 7.10 10.51
C GLU A 98 11.06 8.39 9.73
N GLN A 99 9.98 8.45 8.95
CA GLN A 99 9.59 9.66 8.23
C GLN A 99 9.30 10.82 9.19
N LEU A 100 8.51 10.60 10.25
CA LEU A 100 8.22 11.62 11.26
C LEU A 100 9.47 12.01 12.06
N LYS A 101 10.32 11.06 12.45
CA LYS A 101 11.61 11.34 13.11
C LYS A 101 12.47 12.28 12.26
N MET A 102 12.66 11.94 10.99
CA MET A 102 13.48 12.72 10.07
C MET A 102 12.89 14.11 9.80
N ALA A 103 11.57 14.19 9.58
CA ALA A 103 10.87 15.45 9.37
C ALA A 103 11.00 16.38 10.59
N LEU A 104 10.70 15.90 11.80
CA LEU A 104 10.78 16.69 13.04
C LEU A 104 12.21 17.12 13.34
N ALA A 105 13.20 16.23 13.14
CA ALA A 105 14.62 16.56 13.33
C ALA A 105 15.10 17.66 12.36
N SER A 106 14.57 17.69 11.13
CA SER A 106 14.92 18.70 10.13
C SER A 106 14.42 20.11 10.47
N LYS A 107 13.35 20.22 11.27
CA LYS A 107 12.59 21.46 11.52
C LYS A 107 12.01 22.13 10.26
N ASP A 108 12.02 21.43 9.13
CA ASP A 108 11.37 21.88 7.90
C ASP A 108 9.87 21.62 7.99
N MET A 109 9.11 22.70 8.07
CA MET A 109 7.66 22.66 8.23
C MET A 109 6.95 22.00 7.02
N LYS A 110 7.52 22.02 5.81
CA LYS A 110 6.95 21.28 4.66
C LYS A 110 7.10 19.78 4.88
N LYS A 111 8.29 19.32 5.30
CA LYS A 111 8.55 17.91 5.63
C LYS A 111 7.64 17.41 6.75
N ILE A 112 7.47 18.23 7.79
CA ILE A 112 6.59 17.91 8.93
C ILE A 112 5.12 17.80 8.46
N ALA A 113 4.63 18.76 7.68
CA ALA A 113 3.27 18.72 7.16
C ALA A 113 3.03 17.49 6.26
N PHE A 114 3.99 17.20 5.36
CA PHE A 114 3.91 16.03 4.48
C PHE A 114 3.89 14.72 5.28
N ALA A 115 4.80 14.55 6.24
CA ALA A 115 4.87 13.34 7.07
C ALA A 115 3.62 13.15 7.96
N ALA A 116 3.03 14.23 8.46
CA ALA A 116 1.77 14.17 9.18
C ALA A 116 0.60 13.78 8.26
N GLY A 117 0.58 14.29 7.03
CA GLY A 117 -0.33 13.84 5.98
C GLY A 117 -0.18 12.34 5.71
N TRP A 118 1.05 11.86 5.50
CA TRP A 118 1.34 10.43 5.29
C TRP A 118 0.78 9.55 6.41
N LEU A 119 0.96 9.96 7.66
CA LEU A 119 0.42 9.21 8.79
C LEU A 119 -1.12 9.20 8.80
N SER A 120 -1.77 10.31 8.41
CA SER A 120 -3.23 10.35 8.32
C SER A 120 -3.77 9.34 7.32
N HIS A 121 -3.07 9.13 6.20
CA HIS A 121 -3.42 8.10 5.22
C HIS A 121 -3.42 6.71 5.86
N ILE A 122 -2.29 6.33 6.47
CA ILE A 122 -2.14 5.04 7.17
C ILE A 122 -3.27 4.79 8.17
N THR A 123 -3.57 5.77 9.03
CA THR A 123 -4.65 5.61 10.01
C THR A 123 -6.04 5.60 9.38
N GLY A 124 -6.22 6.33 8.28
CA GLY A 124 -7.45 6.35 7.50
C GLY A 124 -7.74 4.97 6.93
N ASP A 125 -6.77 4.33 6.31
CA ASP A 125 -6.91 3.00 5.72
C ASP A 125 -7.10 1.92 6.76
N LEU A 126 -6.27 1.90 7.81
CA LEU A 126 -6.43 0.90 8.89
C LEU A 126 -7.85 0.89 9.47
N ALA A 127 -8.45 2.07 9.65
CA ALA A 127 -9.82 2.19 10.14
C ALA A 127 -10.85 1.94 9.03
N CYS A 128 -10.64 2.46 7.83
CA CYS A 128 -11.52 2.24 6.68
C CYS A 128 -11.68 0.74 6.38
N HIS A 129 -10.57 0.03 6.18
CA HIS A 129 -10.62 -1.40 5.89
C HIS A 129 -11.14 -2.17 7.10
N GLY A 130 -10.55 -1.97 8.28
CA GLY A 130 -10.91 -2.74 9.47
C GLY A 130 -12.35 -2.56 9.97
N ILE A 131 -12.91 -1.35 9.86
CA ILE A 131 -14.22 -1.00 10.43
C ILE A 131 -15.27 -0.82 9.35
N PHE A 132 -14.96 -0.23 8.19
CA PHE A 132 -15.97 0.12 7.19
C PHE A 132 -16.11 -0.93 6.07
N VAL A 133 -15.01 -1.33 5.43
CA VAL A 133 -15.00 -2.13 4.19
C VAL A 133 -14.99 -3.64 4.47
N ASN A 134 -14.03 -4.14 5.26
CA ASN A 134 -13.81 -5.57 5.48
C ASN A 134 -15.00 -6.31 6.09
N PRO A 135 -15.89 -5.70 6.91
CA PRO A 135 -17.08 -6.39 7.40
C PRO A 135 -18.03 -6.91 6.31
N GLU A 136 -17.98 -6.37 5.09
CA GLU A 136 -18.74 -6.87 3.93
C GLU A 136 -17.85 -7.47 2.84
N CYS A 137 -16.61 -6.98 2.70
CA CYS A 137 -15.73 -7.36 1.59
C CYS A 137 -14.68 -8.42 1.96
N GLY A 138 -14.42 -8.65 3.26
CA GLY A 138 -13.19 -9.32 3.68
C GLY A 138 -11.94 -8.52 3.30
N VAL A 139 -10.76 -9.12 3.49
CA VAL A 139 -9.47 -8.49 3.16
C VAL A 139 -9.20 -8.60 1.66
N TYR A 140 -8.80 -7.49 1.04
CA TYR A 140 -8.57 -7.38 -0.40
C TYR A 140 -7.54 -8.36 -0.96
N LEU A 141 -6.48 -8.65 -0.19
CA LEU A 141 -5.43 -9.64 -0.51
C LEU A 141 -5.96 -11.09 -0.57
N ASP A 142 -7.10 -11.39 0.04
CA ASP A 142 -7.62 -12.76 0.20
C ASP A 142 -8.75 -13.10 -0.80
N ASN A 143 -9.48 -12.09 -1.28
CA ASN A 143 -10.67 -12.33 -2.10
C ASN A 143 -10.84 -11.31 -3.24
N GLU A 144 -10.46 -11.71 -4.46
CA GLU A 144 -10.60 -10.84 -5.61
C GLU A 144 -12.06 -10.54 -6.00
N ASN A 145 -13.01 -11.40 -5.61
CA ASN A 145 -14.41 -11.26 -6.00
C ASN A 145 -15.12 -10.11 -5.29
N THR A 146 -14.60 -9.64 -4.15
CA THR A 146 -15.19 -8.56 -3.36
C THR A 146 -14.65 -7.18 -3.73
N ARG A 147 -13.58 -7.13 -4.55
CA ARG A 147 -12.97 -5.89 -5.05
C ARG A 147 -13.96 -4.90 -5.69
N PRO A 148 -14.98 -5.32 -6.47
CA PRO A 148 -15.97 -4.38 -7.00
C PRO A 148 -16.76 -3.64 -5.91
N LEU A 149 -17.23 -4.36 -4.88
CA LEU A 149 -17.97 -3.77 -3.76
C LEU A 149 -17.06 -2.90 -2.89
N HIS A 150 -15.84 -3.36 -2.61
CA HIS A 150 -14.82 -2.59 -1.89
C HIS A 150 -14.67 -1.20 -2.52
N ARG A 151 -14.39 -1.15 -3.81
CA ARG A 151 -14.24 0.10 -4.57
C ARG A 151 -15.50 0.95 -4.52
N GLU A 152 -16.67 0.31 -4.61
CA GLU A 152 -17.95 1.03 -4.52
C GLU A 152 -18.12 1.69 -3.16
N LEU A 153 -17.77 1.02 -2.07
CA LEU A 153 -17.85 1.56 -0.71
C LEU A 153 -16.92 2.77 -0.52
N GLU A 154 -15.64 2.66 -0.91
CA GLU A 154 -14.68 3.76 -0.80
C GLU A 154 -15.08 4.97 -1.65
N ASN A 155 -15.49 4.74 -2.89
CA ASN A 155 -15.95 5.81 -3.79
C ASN A 155 -17.15 6.58 -3.24
N ASN A 156 -18.05 5.87 -2.55
CA ASN A 156 -19.23 6.49 -1.95
C ASN A 156 -18.99 7.06 -0.55
N ALA A 157 -17.82 6.82 0.04
CA ALA A 157 -17.42 7.47 1.30
C ALA A 157 -17.14 8.96 1.10
N GLU A 158 -16.49 9.34 -0.01
CA GLU A 158 -16.00 10.71 -0.29
C GLU A 158 -17.00 11.82 -0.07
N ALA A 159 -18.12 11.77 -0.79
CA ALA A 159 -19.12 12.84 -0.75
C ALA A 159 -19.69 12.98 0.68
N ILE A 160 -19.86 11.86 1.39
CA ILE A 160 -20.37 11.83 2.76
C ILE A 160 -19.31 12.35 3.73
N VAL A 161 -18.05 11.92 3.61
CA VAL A 161 -16.95 12.42 4.43
C VAL A 161 -16.82 13.94 4.25
N TRP A 162 -16.84 14.42 3.02
CA TRP A 162 -16.74 15.84 2.71
C TRP A 162 -17.93 16.66 3.24
N ALA A 163 -19.15 16.29 2.86
CA ALA A 163 -20.33 17.11 3.15
C ALA A 163 -20.92 16.86 4.54
N ASP A 164 -21.07 15.60 4.93
CA ASP A 164 -21.79 15.26 6.15
C ASP A 164 -20.87 15.14 7.37
N ILE A 165 -19.63 14.64 7.21
CA ILE A 165 -18.69 14.49 8.34
C ILE A 165 -17.93 15.81 8.54
N ALA A 166 -17.27 16.33 7.50
CA ALA A 166 -16.49 17.57 7.58
C ALA A 166 -17.32 18.85 7.52
N LYS A 167 -18.62 18.74 7.22
CA LYS A 167 -19.55 19.88 7.11
C LYS A 167 -19.12 20.91 6.05
N LYS A 168 -18.44 20.47 4.98
CA LYS A 168 -18.04 21.34 3.86
C LYS A 168 -19.17 21.44 2.82
N PRO A 169 -19.27 22.56 2.08
CA PRO A 169 -20.20 22.67 0.96
C PRO A 169 -19.95 21.57 -0.07
N ILE A 170 -21.01 20.88 -0.51
CA ILE A 170 -20.91 19.82 -1.52
C ILE A 170 -20.56 20.39 -2.90
N GLU A 171 -20.83 21.68 -3.13
CA GLU A 171 -20.45 22.42 -4.33
C GLU A 171 -18.92 22.51 -4.48
N ASP A 172 -18.17 22.56 -3.37
CA ASP A 172 -16.70 22.63 -3.42
C ASP A 172 -16.11 21.29 -3.85
N TYR A 173 -16.71 20.18 -3.40
CA TYR A 173 -16.33 18.84 -3.85
C TYR A 173 -16.65 18.66 -5.34
N SER A 174 -17.90 18.90 -5.75
CA SER A 174 -18.35 18.68 -7.13
C SER A 174 -17.70 19.58 -8.19
N LYS A 175 -17.22 20.78 -7.82
CA LYS A 175 -16.43 21.66 -8.71
C LYS A 175 -14.96 21.26 -8.83
N GLY A 176 -14.51 20.38 -7.95
CA GLY A 176 -13.20 19.78 -7.96
C GLY A 176 -12.30 20.25 -6.83
N ILE A 177 -11.60 19.29 -6.21
CA ILE A 177 -10.76 19.53 -5.03
C ILE A 177 -9.29 19.80 -5.39
N ALA A 178 -8.90 19.78 -6.67
CA ALA A 178 -7.52 20.07 -7.07
C ALA A 178 -6.91 21.36 -6.44
N PRO A 179 -7.66 22.46 -6.24
CA PRO A 179 -7.12 23.68 -5.63
C PRO A 179 -6.63 23.54 -4.18
N ILE A 180 -6.97 22.47 -3.47
CA ILE A 180 -6.50 22.26 -2.07
C ILE A 180 -5.07 21.73 -2.01
N PHE A 181 -4.49 21.32 -3.14
CA PHE A 181 -3.12 20.80 -3.22
C PHE A 181 -2.14 21.92 -3.53
N SER A 182 -0.92 21.83 -2.99
CA SER A 182 0.15 22.76 -3.33
C SER A 182 0.80 22.40 -4.68
N ASN A 183 1.71 23.25 -5.15
CA ASN A 183 2.50 22.94 -6.34
C ASN A 183 3.32 21.65 -6.12
N ILE A 184 3.39 20.80 -7.15
CA ILE A 184 4.14 19.53 -7.15
C ILE A 184 5.63 19.77 -6.88
N GLU A 185 6.16 20.92 -7.32
CA GLU A 185 7.56 21.28 -7.12
C GLU A 185 7.91 21.58 -5.65
N ASP A 186 6.91 21.80 -4.80
CA ASP A 186 7.10 22.06 -3.38
C ASP A 186 7.08 20.79 -2.51
N ILE A 187 6.75 19.63 -3.08
CA ILE A 187 6.62 18.36 -2.36
C ILE A 187 8.03 17.87 -1.93
N PRO A 188 8.24 17.55 -0.64
CA PRO A 188 9.53 17.10 -0.13
C PRO A 188 9.77 15.60 -0.42
N PHE A 189 9.88 15.23 -1.70
CA PHE A 189 10.14 13.83 -2.11
C PHE A 189 11.48 13.29 -1.62
N ASP A 190 12.45 14.17 -1.35
CA ASP A 190 13.72 13.79 -0.74
C ASP A 190 13.53 13.07 0.60
N LEU A 191 12.56 13.52 1.42
CA LEU A 191 12.20 12.83 2.66
C LEU A 191 11.73 11.39 2.41
N VAL A 192 10.82 11.19 1.45
CA VAL A 192 10.28 9.86 1.11
C VAL A 192 11.38 8.95 0.57
N ASN A 193 12.22 9.49 -0.30
CA ASN A 193 13.31 8.75 -0.91
C ASN A 193 14.37 8.33 0.13
N ASP A 194 14.79 9.24 1.02
CA ASP A 194 15.77 8.94 2.06
C ASP A 194 15.24 7.87 3.04
N VAL A 195 13.97 7.97 3.44
CA VAL A 195 13.34 6.97 4.33
C VAL A 195 13.20 5.63 3.60
N SER A 196 12.82 5.63 2.32
CA SER A 196 12.75 4.40 1.50
C SER A 196 14.10 3.72 1.40
N GLN A 197 15.15 4.49 1.11
CA GLN A 197 16.51 3.98 1.07
C GLN A 197 16.95 3.40 2.42
N LYS A 198 16.54 4.03 3.53
CA LYS A 198 16.85 3.57 4.88
C LYS A 198 16.11 2.28 5.28
N VAL A 199 14.82 2.19 4.97
CA VAL A 199 13.94 1.09 5.42
C VAL A 199 14.02 -0.11 4.47
N TYR A 200 14.07 0.15 3.17
CA TYR A 200 13.98 -0.87 2.12
C TYR A 200 15.29 -1.07 1.36
N GLY A 201 16.27 -0.18 1.51
CA GLY A 201 17.53 -0.25 0.75
C GLY A 201 17.41 0.25 -0.68
N VAL A 202 16.25 0.78 -1.08
CA VAL A 202 15.95 1.26 -2.43
C VAL A 202 14.89 2.37 -2.34
N SER A 203 14.89 3.32 -3.27
CA SER A 203 13.89 4.40 -3.36
C SER A 203 13.30 4.56 -4.77
N ALA A 204 12.12 5.18 -4.86
CA ALA A 204 11.56 5.60 -6.13
C ALA A 204 12.42 6.72 -6.75
N ASN A 205 12.23 6.99 -8.04
CA ASN A 205 12.85 8.13 -8.69
C ASN A 205 11.89 9.33 -8.73
N LEU A 206 12.45 10.53 -8.59
CA LEU A 206 11.68 11.77 -8.57
C LEU A 206 10.81 12.00 -9.82
N SER A 207 11.23 11.48 -10.99
CA SER A 207 10.48 11.66 -12.23
C SER A 207 9.18 10.86 -12.23
N GLU A 208 9.23 9.64 -11.69
CA GLU A 208 8.08 8.75 -11.50
C GLU A 208 7.10 9.35 -10.49
N GLU A 209 7.59 9.81 -9.33
CA GLU A 209 6.77 10.46 -8.29
C GLU A 209 6.04 11.70 -8.83
N LYS A 210 6.76 12.59 -9.54
CA LYS A 210 6.15 13.76 -10.16
C LYS A 210 5.15 13.41 -11.25
N LEU A 211 5.37 12.32 -12.00
CA LEU A 211 4.42 11.85 -13.01
C LEU A 211 3.12 11.39 -12.34
N GLN A 212 3.20 10.63 -11.25
CA GLN A 212 2.03 10.18 -10.50
C GLN A 212 1.22 11.36 -9.95
N CYS A 213 1.88 12.36 -9.37
CA CYS A 213 1.22 13.60 -8.92
C CYS A 213 0.49 14.31 -10.08
N LYS A 214 1.13 14.43 -11.25
CA LYS A 214 0.51 15.04 -12.43
C LYS A 214 -0.73 14.25 -12.88
N THR A 215 -0.68 12.93 -12.85
CA THR A 215 -1.83 12.09 -13.19
C THR A 215 -2.98 12.34 -12.22
N LEU A 216 -2.72 12.40 -10.91
CA LEU A 216 -3.73 12.75 -9.92
C LEU A 216 -4.35 14.12 -10.22
N MET A 217 -3.53 15.15 -10.43
CA MET A 217 -4.01 16.51 -10.69
C MET A 217 -4.85 16.58 -11.96
N ILE A 218 -4.47 15.88 -13.03
CA ILE A 218 -5.29 15.78 -14.25
C ILE A 218 -6.64 15.17 -13.91
N GLY A 219 -6.66 14.06 -13.15
CA GLY A 219 -7.91 13.41 -12.77
C GLY A 219 -8.83 14.30 -11.95
N LEU A 220 -8.28 14.99 -10.95
CA LEU A 220 -9.05 15.90 -10.09
C LEU A 220 -9.57 17.13 -10.85
N GLN A 221 -8.83 17.64 -11.84
CA GLN A 221 -9.20 18.84 -12.63
C GLN A 221 -10.19 18.53 -13.76
N THR A 222 -10.07 17.35 -14.37
CA THR A 222 -10.82 17.01 -15.60
C THR A 222 -11.94 16.01 -15.38
N GLY A 223 -11.93 15.30 -14.24
CA GLY A 223 -12.81 14.15 -14.00
C GLY A 223 -12.42 12.89 -14.77
N ILE A 224 -11.26 12.88 -15.44
CA ILE A 224 -10.75 11.69 -16.14
C ILE A 224 -10.06 10.77 -15.14
N GLY A 225 -10.57 9.56 -14.94
CA GLY A 225 -9.97 8.60 -13.99
C GLY A 225 -10.28 8.89 -12.52
N TYR A 226 -11.02 9.96 -12.22
CA TYR A 226 -11.56 10.28 -10.91
C TYR A 226 -12.98 10.81 -11.06
N ASN A 227 -13.93 10.34 -10.25
CA ASN A 227 -15.33 10.77 -10.35
C ASN A 227 -15.83 11.28 -9.00
N TYR A 228 -16.25 12.55 -8.97
CA TYR A 228 -16.93 13.13 -7.84
C TYR A 228 -18.29 12.47 -7.65
N GLY A 229 -18.38 11.59 -6.66
CA GLY A 229 -19.59 10.86 -6.30
C GLY A 229 -20.79 11.77 -5.99
N ASP A 230 -22.00 11.32 -6.33
CA ASP A 230 -23.22 12.04 -6.00
C ASP A 230 -23.59 11.78 -4.53
N LEU A 231 -23.73 12.84 -3.73
CA LEU A 231 -24.00 12.73 -2.30
C LEU A 231 -25.29 11.95 -1.99
N GLN A 232 -26.34 12.15 -2.77
CA GLN A 232 -27.63 11.49 -2.53
C GLN A 232 -27.52 9.99 -2.83
N LYS A 233 -26.88 9.61 -3.95
CA LYS A 233 -26.61 8.20 -4.27
C LYS A 233 -25.70 7.54 -3.24
N SER A 234 -24.67 8.25 -2.78
CA SER A 234 -23.80 7.76 -1.72
C SER A 234 -24.57 7.53 -0.42
N LYS A 235 -25.49 8.43 -0.05
CA LYS A 235 -26.37 8.26 1.12
C LYS A 235 -27.26 7.04 0.98
N GLU A 236 -27.87 6.85 -0.18
CA GLU A 236 -28.72 5.69 -0.45
C GLU A 236 -27.95 4.38 -0.31
N LEU A 237 -26.76 4.28 -0.93
CA LEU A 237 -25.91 3.10 -0.83
C LEU A 237 -25.43 2.83 0.61
N LEU A 238 -24.94 3.86 1.30
CA LEU A 238 -24.37 3.69 2.65
C LEU A 238 -25.43 3.62 3.75
N SER A 239 -26.70 3.93 3.46
CA SER A 239 -27.80 3.67 4.40
C SER A 239 -28.06 2.18 4.64
N GLN A 240 -27.54 1.31 3.78
CA GLN A 240 -27.74 -0.13 3.83
C GLN A 240 -26.68 -0.81 4.71
N ASN A 241 -27.02 -1.96 5.27
CA ASN A 241 -26.10 -2.85 6.01
C ASN A 241 -25.30 -2.18 7.12
N GLY A 242 -25.73 -1.03 7.67
CA GLY A 242 -24.98 -0.29 8.69
C GLY A 242 -23.73 0.42 8.20
N ARG A 243 -23.52 0.52 6.87
CA ARG A 243 -22.33 1.10 6.24
C ARG A 243 -22.02 2.52 6.69
N LEU A 244 -23.03 3.40 6.74
CA LEU A 244 -22.86 4.79 7.14
C LEU A 244 -22.35 4.93 8.58
N GLU A 245 -22.84 4.06 9.48
CA GLU A 245 -22.39 4.08 10.87
C GLU A 245 -20.95 3.58 10.98
N ARG A 246 -20.61 2.52 10.24
CA ARG A 246 -19.22 2.03 10.18
C ARG A 246 -18.27 3.07 9.57
N LEU A 247 -18.68 3.79 8.52
CA LEU A 247 -17.89 4.88 7.93
C LEU A 247 -17.59 5.99 8.96
N LYS A 248 -18.61 6.43 9.71
CA LYS A 248 -18.42 7.44 10.76
C LYS A 248 -17.48 6.96 11.85
N ASN A 249 -17.66 5.73 12.31
CA ASN A 249 -16.81 5.12 13.33
C ASN A 249 -15.38 4.96 12.84
N ALA A 250 -15.18 4.53 11.59
CA ALA A 250 -13.86 4.46 10.96
C ALA A 250 -13.18 5.84 10.92
N PHE A 251 -13.91 6.88 10.51
CA PHE A 251 -13.35 8.24 10.45
C PHE A 251 -12.93 8.76 11.83
N ILE A 252 -13.76 8.55 12.86
CA ILE A 252 -13.46 8.93 14.24
C ILE A 252 -12.25 8.15 14.78
N ASP A 253 -12.19 6.85 14.54
CA ASP A 253 -11.06 6.00 14.97
C ASP A 253 -9.75 6.45 14.31
N ALA A 254 -9.77 6.67 12.99
CA ALA A 254 -8.64 7.21 12.25
C ALA A 254 -8.16 8.56 12.80
N GLN A 255 -9.10 9.48 13.05
CA GLN A 255 -8.79 10.81 13.57
C GLN A 255 -8.14 10.72 14.96
N ASN A 256 -8.71 9.93 15.86
CA ASN A 256 -8.20 9.75 17.21
C ASN A 256 -6.81 9.09 17.19
N LYS A 257 -6.65 8.03 16.40
CA LYS A 257 -5.39 7.31 16.26
C LYS A 257 -4.29 8.20 15.69
N CYS A 258 -4.57 8.94 14.62
CA CYS A 258 -3.63 9.86 14.00
C CYS A 258 -3.22 10.97 14.97
N THR A 259 -4.20 11.62 15.62
CA THR A 259 -3.95 12.67 16.61
C THR A 259 -3.04 12.17 17.74
N SER A 260 -3.35 10.99 18.30
CA SER A 260 -2.54 10.39 19.37
C SER A 260 -1.10 10.12 18.93
N LEU A 261 -0.92 9.52 17.75
CA LEU A 261 0.40 9.17 17.23
C LEU A 261 1.23 10.41 16.90
N LEU A 262 0.64 11.47 16.35
CA LEU A 262 1.34 12.73 16.08
C LEU A 262 1.78 13.42 17.38
N ILE A 263 0.92 13.44 18.41
CA ILE A 263 1.26 14.01 19.72
C ILE A 263 2.41 13.25 20.38
N GLU A 264 2.42 11.91 20.28
CA GLU A 264 3.49 11.07 20.82
C GLU A 264 4.80 11.23 20.04
N ALA A 265 4.71 11.23 18.70
CA ALA A 265 5.86 11.43 17.84
C ALA A 265 6.54 12.79 18.07
N GLU A 266 5.77 13.86 18.29
CA GLU A 266 6.33 15.17 18.62
C GLU A 266 7.09 15.18 19.97
N LYS A 267 6.72 14.28 20.89
CA LYS A 267 7.43 14.05 22.16
C LYS A 267 8.61 13.06 22.03
N GLY A 268 8.85 12.55 20.82
CA GLY A 268 9.88 11.56 20.54
C GLY A 268 9.50 10.11 20.90
N ASP A 269 8.22 9.84 21.17
CA ASP A 269 7.73 8.48 21.42
C ASP A 269 7.14 7.88 20.13
N TYR A 270 7.72 6.77 19.69
CA TYR A 270 7.30 6.03 18.51
C TYR A 270 6.89 4.59 18.84
N SER A 271 6.71 4.26 20.12
CA SER A 271 6.42 2.90 20.59
C SER A 271 5.10 2.32 20.09
N LYS A 272 4.15 3.18 19.69
CA LYS A 272 2.86 2.78 19.14
C LYS A 272 2.85 2.58 17.62
N PHE A 273 3.95 2.87 16.94
CA PHE A 273 4.12 2.53 15.52
C PHE A 273 4.41 1.05 15.38
N SER A 274 3.75 0.38 14.44
CA SER A 274 3.81 -1.08 14.35
C SER A 274 3.92 -1.59 12.94
N ASP A 275 4.85 -2.52 12.72
CA ASP A 275 4.94 -3.28 11.46
C ASP A 275 3.95 -4.45 11.39
N ARG A 276 3.04 -4.54 12.37
CA ARG A 276 1.79 -5.30 12.22
C ARG A 276 0.81 -4.62 11.27
N TRP A 277 0.96 -3.32 11.03
CA TRP A 277 0.07 -2.57 10.15
C TRP A 277 0.15 -3.11 8.72
N ASN A 278 -0.99 -3.58 8.25
CA ASN A 278 -1.29 -3.91 6.87
C ASN A 278 -2.57 -3.14 6.54
N LEU A 279 -2.47 -2.21 5.60
CA LEU A 279 -3.53 -1.23 5.36
C LEU A 279 -4.84 -1.91 4.91
N ASP A 280 -4.77 -3.00 4.14
CA ASP A 280 -5.96 -3.77 3.72
C ASP A 280 -6.63 -4.55 4.86
N VAL A 281 -5.91 -4.83 5.94
CA VAL A 281 -6.40 -5.69 7.04
C VAL A 281 -7.04 -4.85 8.14
N GLY A 282 -6.44 -3.69 8.45
CA GLY A 282 -6.79 -2.92 9.64
C GLY A 282 -6.37 -3.65 10.93
N LYS A 283 -7.26 -3.69 11.92
CA LYS A 283 -7.02 -4.43 13.18
C LYS A 283 -7.12 -5.94 12.93
N SER A 284 -6.11 -6.69 13.36
CA SER A 284 -6.05 -8.14 13.11
C SER A 284 -5.98 -8.95 14.41
N ALA A 285 -6.83 -9.99 14.47
CA ALA A 285 -6.76 -10.99 15.54
C ALA A 285 -5.70 -12.08 15.25
N SER A 286 -5.18 -12.14 14.03
CA SER A 286 -4.13 -13.08 13.65
C SER A 286 -2.80 -12.71 14.33
N PRO A 287 -2.04 -13.69 14.86
CA PRO A 287 -0.67 -13.46 15.32
C PRO A 287 0.25 -12.87 14.23
N ILE A 288 -0.04 -13.15 12.97
CA ILE A 288 0.68 -12.63 11.79
C ILE A 288 -0.29 -11.76 10.99
N SER A 289 -0.12 -10.45 11.04
CA SER A 289 -0.99 -9.49 10.33
C SER A 289 -0.30 -8.86 9.10
N SER A 290 1.04 -8.84 9.09
CA SER A 290 1.84 -8.51 7.92
C SER A 290 2.83 -9.63 7.63
N LEU A 291 2.81 -10.13 6.40
CA LEU A 291 3.70 -11.16 5.90
C LEU A 291 4.18 -10.77 4.50
N THR A 292 5.49 -10.67 4.32
CA THR A 292 6.10 -10.34 3.02
C THR A 292 7.17 -11.37 2.68
N ALA A 293 7.14 -11.90 1.47
CA ALA A 293 8.20 -12.75 0.94
C ALA A 293 8.96 -11.99 -0.15
N VAL A 294 10.28 -11.97 -0.05
CA VAL A 294 11.18 -11.41 -1.06
C VAL A 294 12.02 -12.54 -1.61
N VAL A 295 11.97 -12.75 -2.92
CA VAL A 295 12.64 -13.85 -3.63
C VAL A 295 13.60 -13.26 -4.66
N GLU A 296 14.88 -13.57 -4.52
CA GLU A 296 15.91 -13.16 -5.48
C GLU A 296 16.25 -14.31 -6.42
N THR A 297 16.11 -14.06 -7.72
CA THR A 297 16.58 -14.96 -8.78
C THR A 297 18.02 -14.58 -9.16
N GLY A 298 18.85 -15.57 -9.48
CA GLY A 298 20.22 -15.29 -9.91
C GLY A 298 20.28 -14.45 -11.20
N ASN A 299 21.37 -13.73 -11.41
CA ASN A 299 21.51 -12.76 -12.51
C ASN A 299 22.30 -13.29 -13.73
N GLU A 300 22.52 -14.61 -13.83
CA GLU A 300 23.15 -15.23 -15.00
C GLU A 300 22.10 -15.75 -15.99
N PHE A 301 22.51 -15.89 -17.25
CA PHE A 301 21.63 -16.38 -18.30
C PHE A 301 21.06 -17.76 -17.96
N GLY A 302 19.74 -17.89 -18.02
CA GLY A 302 19.03 -19.14 -17.73
C GLY A 302 18.73 -19.38 -16.25
N ASN A 303 18.96 -18.39 -15.38
CA ASN A 303 18.64 -18.53 -13.96
C ASN A 303 17.14 -18.37 -13.63
N GLY A 304 16.35 -17.82 -14.54
CA GLY A 304 14.90 -17.62 -14.37
C GLY A 304 14.05 -18.86 -14.66
N THR A 305 12.73 -18.74 -14.44
CA THR A 305 11.78 -19.85 -14.64
C THR A 305 10.36 -19.38 -14.93
N ASP A 306 9.67 -20.07 -15.84
CA ASP A 306 8.23 -19.91 -16.08
C ASP A 306 7.37 -20.92 -15.27
N ASP A 307 7.99 -21.73 -14.41
CA ASP A 307 7.27 -22.65 -13.52
C ASP A 307 6.59 -21.92 -12.36
N ASP A 308 5.49 -22.51 -11.86
CA ASP A 308 4.79 -21.97 -10.69
C ASP A 308 5.64 -22.15 -9.42
N ILE A 309 5.87 -21.05 -8.71
CA ILE A 309 6.54 -21.04 -7.39
C ILE A 309 5.51 -20.83 -6.29
N PHE A 310 5.65 -21.60 -5.22
CA PHE A 310 4.82 -21.52 -4.03
C PHE A 310 5.67 -21.31 -2.78
N LEU A 311 5.15 -20.54 -1.85
CA LEU A 311 5.66 -20.43 -0.49
C LEU A 311 4.71 -21.15 0.46
N ASN A 312 5.25 -21.99 1.34
CA ASN A 312 4.47 -22.62 2.40
C ASN A 312 5.05 -22.31 3.77
N ILE A 313 4.17 -22.12 4.74
CA ILE A 313 4.51 -22.10 6.17
C ILE A 313 3.93 -23.38 6.77
N GLN A 314 4.79 -24.18 7.39
CA GLN A 314 4.41 -25.41 8.08
C GLN A 314 4.58 -25.23 9.60
N LEU A 315 3.53 -25.56 10.34
CA LEU A 315 3.53 -25.61 11.80
C LEU A 315 4.11 -26.91 12.34
N LYS A 316 4.53 -26.92 13.60
CA LYS A 316 5.06 -28.10 14.32
C LYS A 316 4.09 -29.28 14.36
N ASN A 317 2.79 -29.01 14.30
CA ASN A 317 1.74 -30.04 14.25
C ASN A 317 1.48 -30.60 12.84
N GLY A 318 2.18 -30.10 11.81
CA GLY A 318 2.03 -30.52 10.42
C GLY A 318 1.02 -29.72 9.59
N THR A 319 0.29 -28.76 10.16
CA THR A 319 -0.58 -27.85 9.41
C THR A 319 0.26 -27.00 8.44
N ILE A 320 -0.24 -26.81 7.21
CA ILE A 320 0.44 -26.06 6.16
C ILE A 320 -0.50 -24.99 5.59
N LYS A 321 0.00 -23.77 5.44
CA LYS A 321 -0.59 -22.73 4.58
C LYS A 321 0.32 -22.54 3.38
N GLU A 322 -0.25 -22.50 2.18
CA GLU A 322 0.45 -22.41 0.89
C GLU A 322 -0.08 -21.20 0.10
N TRP A 323 0.83 -20.43 -0.48
CA TRP A 323 0.51 -19.34 -1.42
C TRP A 323 1.22 -19.59 -2.73
N LYS A 324 0.50 -19.40 -3.85
CA LYS A 324 1.15 -19.21 -5.15
C LYS A 324 1.77 -17.81 -5.17
N LEU A 325 3.05 -17.73 -5.49
CA LEU A 325 3.76 -16.47 -5.67
C LEU A 325 3.62 -16.07 -7.14
N ASP A 326 2.64 -15.23 -7.44
CA ASP A 326 2.26 -14.86 -8.80
C ASP A 326 1.72 -13.42 -8.81
N LYS A 327 2.41 -12.53 -9.50
CA LYS A 327 1.99 -11.14 -9.68
C LYS A 327 1.27 -11.01 -11.02
N LYS A 328 0.02 -10.55 -10.97
CA LYS A 328 -0.80 -10.40 -12.17
C LYS A 328 -0.11 -9.50 -13.22
N ASN A 329 -0.07 -9.97 -14.47
CA ASN A 329 0.57 -9.30 -15.61
C ASN A 329 2.06 -8.96 -15.41
N TYR A 330 2.75 -9.69 -14.54
CA TYR A 330 4.19 -9.62 -14.35
C TYR A 330 4.80 -10.98 -14.70
N ASN A 331 6.02 -10.97 -15.25
CA ASN A 331 6.75 -12.21 -15.50
C ASN A 331 7.64 -12.45 -14.28
N ASP A 332 7.18 -13.29 -13.36
CA ASP A 332 7.85 -13.58 -12.09
C ASP A 332 9.12 -14.42 -12.27
N PHE A 333 10.06 -14.28 -11.33
CA PHE A 333 11.25 -15.13 -11.23
C PHE A 333 12.17 -15.08 -12.45
N GLU A 334 12.26 -13.92 -13.11
CA GLU A 334 13.15 -13.72 -14.24
C GLU A 334 14.60 -13.51 -13.80
N GLN A 335 15.53 -13.59 -14.76
CA GLN A 335 16.95 -13.39 -14.51
C GLN A 335 17.21 -12.04 -13.79
N GLY A 336 17.76 -12.14 -12.58
CA GLY A 336 18.12 -10.97 -11.77
C GLY A 336 16.96 -10.32 -11.02
N ASP A 337 15.76 -10.89 -11.07
CA ASP A 337 14.61 -10.36 -10.36
C ASP A 337 14.79 -10.40 -8.84
N ASN A 338 14.18 -9.39 -8.21
CA ASN A 338 14.03 -9.27 -6.77
C ASN A 338 12.55 -9.06 -6.48
N ASP A 339 11.81 -10.16 -6.42
CA ASP A 339 10.36 -10.17 -6.39
C ASP A 339 9.80 -10.10 -4.97
N GLU A 340 8.87 -9.17 -4.75
CA GLU A 340 8.18 -8.97 -3.48
C GLU A 340 6.73 -9.46 -3.57
N TYR A 341 6.30 -10.24 -2.59
CA TYR A 341 4.94 -10.78 -2.47
C TYR A 341 4.36 -10.47 -1.09
N TYR A 342 3.15 -9.90 -1.07
CA TYR A 342 2.43 -9.55 0.15
C TYR A 342 1.36 -10.61 0.41
N LEU A 343 1.50 -11.33 1.52
CA LEU A 343 0.74 -12.54 1.82
C LEU A 343 -0.16 -12.29 3.03
N TYR A 344 -1.29 -12.98 3.07
CA TYR A 344 -2.29 -12.84 4.12
C TYR A 344 -2.55 -14.15 4.86
N ILE A 345 -2.63 -14.05 6.19
CA ILE A 345 -2.99 -15.12 7.15
C ILE A 345 -4.04 -14.53 8.09
N ASN A 346 -5.20 -15.18 8.18
CA ASN A 346 -6.27 -14.83 9.14
C ASN A 346 -6.40 -15.89 10.26
N GLU A 347 -5.59 -16.93 10.19
CA GLU A 347 -5.66 -18.10 11.04
C GLU A 347 -4.90 -17.91 12.36
N ILE A 348 -5.60 -18.03 13.49
CA ILE A 348 -5.03 -17.81 14.83
C ILE A 348 -4.00 -18.88 15.19
N GLU A 349 -4.12 -20.08 14.63
CA GLU A 349 -3.19 -21.19 14.85
C GLU A 349 -1.80 -20.94 14.24
N PHE A 350 -1.64 -19.98 13.33
CA PHE A 350 -0.34 -19.59 12.77
C PHE A 350 0.40 -18.61 13.70
N ALA A 351 0.53 -19.00 14.97
CA ALA A 351 1.39 -18.29 15.90
C ALA A 351 2.87 -18.46 15.50
N PRO A 352 3.69 -17.40 15.49
CA PRO A 352 5.12 -17.51 15.16
C PRO A 352 5.84 -18.60 15.96
N SER A 353 5.53 -18.76 17.25
CA SER A 353 6.11 -19.80 18.10
C SER A 353 5.85 -21.24 17.64
N ASP A 354 4.84 -21.47 16.81
CA ASP A 354 4.41 -22.78 16.34
C ASP A 354 4.91 -23.13 14.94
N VAL A 355 5.59 -22.21 14.26
CA VAL A 355 6.17 -22.46 12.94
C VAL A 355 7.41 -23.35 13.05
N ASP A 356 7.48 -24.38 12.19
CA ASP A 356 8.61 -25.33 12.10
C ASP A 356 9.44 -25.10 10.83
N LYS A 357 8.79 -24.82 9.69
CA LYS A 357 9.46 -24.64 8.41
C LYS A 357 8.81 -23.59 7.54
N VAL A 358 9.65 -22.94 6.74
CA VAL A 358 9.25 -22.30 5.48
C VAL A 358 9.66 -23.23 4.34
N ILE A 359 8.83 -23.35 3.32
CA ILE A 359 9.07 -24.24 2.18
C ILE A 359 8.86 -23.47 0.89
N VAL A 360 9.84 -23.50 0.00
CA VAL A 360 9.69 -23.05 -1.38
C VAL A 360 9.48 -24.26 -2.28
N LYS A 361 8.39 -24.26 -3.02
CA LYS A 361 8.00 -25.38 -3.88
C LYS A 361 7.88 -24.88 -5.32
N LYS A 362 8.55 -25.58 -6.23
CA LYS A 362 8.45 -25.36 -7.67
C LYS A 362 7.60 -26.45 -8.29
N LYS A 363 6.63 -26.06 -9.11
CA LYS A 363 5.74 -26.97 -9.84
C LYS A 363 5.76 -26.64 -11.33
N GLY A 364 6.09 -27.67 -12.11
CA GLY A 364 6.19 -27.60 -13.55
C GLY A 364 4.90 -27.18 -14.22
N VAL A 365 5.01 -26.23 -15.13
CA VAL A 365 3.94 -25.88 -16.08
C VAL A 365 4.22 -26.58 -17.41
N SER A 366 3.22 -27.16 -18.05
CA SER A 366 3.41 -27.99 -19.25
C SER A 366 3.99 -27.24 -20.45
N SER A 367 3.86 -25.91 -20.47
CA SER A 367 4.46 -25.02 -21.49
C SER A 367 5.91 -24.65 -21.20
N SER A 368 6.42 -24.91 -20.00
CA SER A 368 7.75 -24.50 -19.57
C SER A 368 8.83 -25.45 -20.12
N ILE A 369 9.93 -24.88 -20.63
CA ILE A 369 11.04 -25.63 -21.24
C ILE A 369 12.32 -25.29 -20.47
N ALA A 370 13.05 -26.32 -20.02
CA ALA A 370 14.31 -26.15 -19.28
C ALA A 370 14.18 -25.27 -18.01
N ALA A 371 13.08 -25.45 -17.28
CA ALA A 371 12.63 -24.64 -16.13
C ALA A 371 13.39 -24.88 -14.82
N ASP A 372 14.66 -25.27 -14.88
CA ASP A 372 15.49 -25.27 -13.67
C ASP A 372 15.65 -23.81 -13.25
N TRP A 373 15.53 -23.53 -11.95
CA TRP A 373 15.52 -22.16 -11.44
C TRP A 373 16.67 -21.95 -10.48
N TYR A 374 17.40 -20.85 -10.59
CA TYR A 374 18.45 -20.50 -9.64
C TYR A 374 17.91 -19.56 -8.57
N LEU A 375 17.56 -20.12 -7.42
CA LEU A 375 17.19 -19.37 -6.24
C LEU A 375 18.45 -18.81 -5.57
N LYS A 376 18.65 -17.49 -5.69
CA LYS A 376 19.80 -16.78 -5.10
C LYS A 376 19.58 -16.52 -3.62
N ALA A 377 18.46 -15.90 -3.25
CA ALA A 377 18.17 -15.59 -1.85
C ALA A 377 16.65 -15.57 -1.56
N ILE A 378 16.29 -15.74 -0.30
CA ILE A 378 14.92 -15.58 0.18
C ILE A 378 14.91 -14.81 1.50
N THR A 379 13.97 -13.88 1.62
CA THR A 379 13.61 -13.23 2.88
C THR A 379 12.12 -13.42 3.14
N VAL A 380 11.74 -13.81 4.36
CA VAL A 380 10.35 -13.80 4.83
C VAL A 380 10.28 -12.85 6.01
N ASN A 381 9.57 -11.74 5.85
CA ASN A 381 9.33 -10.75 6.89
C ASN A 381 7.96 -10.99 7.53
N VAL A 382 7.93 -11.04 8.86
CA VAL A 382 6.73 -11.29 9.67
C VAL A 382 6.62 -10.16 10.68
N ASN A 383 5.55 -9.37 10.59
CA ASN A 383 5.29 -8.21 11.44
C ASN A 383 6.55 -7.30 11.60
N GLY A 384 7.29 -7.05 10.52
CA GLY A 384 8.51 -6.22 10.53
C GLY A 384 9.81 -6.95 10.82
N THR A 385 9.77 -8.20 11.28
CA THR A 385 10.97 -9.00 11.58
C THR A 385 11.34 -9.89 10.40
N ASP A 386 12.59 -9.85 9.93
CA ASP A 386 13.12 -10.79 8.91
C ASP A 386 13.27 -12.19 9.55
N ALA A 387 12.16 -12.94 9.60
CA ALA A 387 12.00 -14.24 10.25
C ALA A 387 12.74 -15.38 9.53
N LEU A 388 12.99 -15.19 8.24
CA LEU A 388 13.94 -15.96 7.44
C LEU A 388 14.69 -14.96 6.56
N LYS A 389 16.02 -15.05 6.49
CA LYS A 389 16.85 -14.30 5.55
C LYS A 389 18.08 -15.12 5.22
N GLN A 390 18.13 -15.65 4.00
CA GLN A 390 19.16 -16.60 3.63
C GLN A 390 19.58 -16.47 2.17
N ASN A 391 20.89 -16.41 1.93
CA ASN A 391 21.48 -16.71 0.64
C ASN A 391 21.41 -18.22 0.43
N VAL A 392 20.76 -18.62 -0.65
CA VAL A 392 20.51 -20.01 -1.01
C VAL A 392 21.53 -20.48 -2.02
N ASP A 393 21.79 -19.66 -3.04
CA ASP A 393 22.78 -19.89 -4.11
C ASP A 393 22.73 -21.31 -4.68
N ASN A 394 21.52 -21.77 -5.06
CA ASN A 394 21.34 -23.15 -5.47
C ASN A 394 20.26 -23.32 -6.54
N TRP A 395 20.51 -24.26 -7.44
CA TRP A 395 19.53 -24.67 -8.45
C TRP A 395 18.40 -25.49 -7.84
N ILE A 396 17.17 -25.11 -8.15
CA ILE A 396 15.92 -25.83 -7.88
C ILE A 396 15.55 -26.57 -9.16
N LYS A 397 15.86 -27.88 -9.20
CA LYS A 397 15.86 -28.67 -10.45
C LYS A 397 14.67 -29.59 -10.61
N GLY A 398 14.25 -29.80 -11.85
CA GLY A 398 13.21 -30.75 -12.23
C GLY A 398 11.79 -30.22 -12.05
N THR A 399 10.79 -31.00 -12.50
CA THR A 399 9.39 -30.57 -12.60
C THR A 399 8.69 -30.36 -11.26
N ASN A 400 9.09 -31.08 -10.21
CA ASN A 400 8.56 -30.89 -8.87
C ASN A 400 9.73 -30.90 -7.89
N ALA A 401 10.00 -29.73 -7.31
CA ALA A 401 11.14 -29.55 -6.44
C ALA A 401 10.73 -28.77 -5.19
N VAL A 402 11.39 -29.07 -4.08
CA VAL A 402 11.12 -28.46 -2.79
C VAL A 402 12.43 -28.06 -2.14
N LYS A 403 12.48 -26.85 -1.61
CA LYS A 403 13.54 -26.36 -0.75
C LYS A 403 12.94 -26.01 0.61
N GLU A 404 13.35 -26.73 1.64
CA GLU A 404 12.90 -26.48 3.01
C GLU A 404 13.91 -25.61 3.77
N PHE A 405 13.38 -24.72 4.59
CA PHE A 405 14.09 -23.87 5.53
C PHE A 405 13.56 -24.15 6.93
N LYS A 406 14.39 -24.76 7.77
CA LYS A 406 14.09 -24.87 9.21
C LYS A 406 14.22 -23.49 9.83
N VAL A 407 13.19 -23.06 10.54
CA VAL A 407 13.12 -21.72 11.13
C VAL A 407 12.69 -21.80 12.59
N ASP A 408 13.09 -20.80 13.36
CA ASP A 408 12.57 -20.56 14.71
C ASP A 408 12.07 -19.12 14.77
N TRP A 409 10.75 -19.00 14.83
CA TRP A 409 10.06 -17.71 14.86
C TRP A 409 9.65 -17.30 16.28
N SER A 410 10.13 -18.01 17.31
CA SER A 410 9.78 -17.75 18.71
C SER A 410 10.23 -16.38 19.24
N SER A 411 11.18 -15.72 18.59
CA SER A 411 11.61 -14.36 18.95
C SER A 411 10.63 -13.26 18.48
N ILE A 412 9.64 -13.60 17.64
CA ILE A 412 8.66 -12.65 17.13
C ILE A 412 7.55 -12.52 18.18
N THR A 413 7.63 -11.46 18.98
CA THR A 413 6.72 -11.24 20.13
C THR A 413 5.62 -10.23 19.84
N ASN A 414 5.68 -9.49 18.73
CA ASN A 414 4.66 -8.53 18.32
C ASN A 414 3.50 -9.25 17.61
N THR A 415 2.82 -10.13 18.35
CA THR A 415 1.75 -11.00 17.85
C THR A 415 0.35 -10.50 18.16
N SER A 416 0.22 -9.28 18.69
CA SER A 416 -1.06 -8.63 18.94
C SER A 416 -0.95 -7.13 18.73
N ASP A 417 -2.04 -6.51 18.29
CA ASP A 417 -2.10 -5.05 18.21
C ASP A 417 -2.03 -4.44 19.61
N ALA A 418 -1.37 -3.29 19.74
CA ALA A 418 -1.30 -2.57 21.01
C ALA A 418 -2.71 -2.20 21.49
N GLN A 419 -2.97 -2.40 22.78
CA GLN A 419 -4.26 -2.07 23.41
C GLN A 419 -4.52 -0.57 23.44
#